data_AF-A0A348XM70-F1
#
_entry.id   AF-A0A348XM70-F1
#
_cell.length_a   1.000
_cell.length_b   1.000
_cell.length_c   1.000
_cell.angle_alpha   90.00
_cell.angle_beta   90.00
_cell.angle_gamma   90.00
#
_symmetry.space_group_name_H-M   'P 1'
#
loop_
_entity.id
_entity.type
_entity.pdbx_description
1 polymer ?
#
loop_
_entity_poly.entity_id
_entity_poly.type
_entity_poly.pdbx_seq_one_letter_code
_entity_poly.pdbx_strand_id
1 'polypeptide(L)'
;FRTVSYGRHAQIWFLDSRKFSNPRLHELLGHEQKVWLEKSLVASQSTFKFIACPTPIIGPDARLLRDSHANGYLAEGKWLRGVLSQTPNVIILTGNRLWQYTSHDSATGLWEFGAGPVTEAAAVSPSATESVLSKYAARSGGYLAVSVTEDKDGPRCLIRHLATDGSLNFQQALFAR
;
A
#
# COMPACT_ATOMS: atom_id res chain seq x y z
N PHE A 1 13.27 0.34 9.22
CA PHE A 1 12.92 0.64 7.81
C PHE A 1 14.13 0.46 6.92
N ARG A 2 13.94 0.17 5.63
CA ARG A 2 15.02 0.01 4.62
C ARG A 2 14.45 0.11 3.21
N THR A 3 15.32 0.21 2.21
CA THR A 3 14.92 0.11 0.80
C THR A 3 15.78 -0.90 0.05
N VAL A 4 15.22 -1.52 -0.99
CA VAL A 4 15.90 -2.44 -1.90
C VAL A 4 15.51 -2.07 -3.33
N SER A 5 16.50 -1.93 -4.20
CA SER A 5 16.29 -1.73 -5.64
C SER A 5 16.46 -3.05 -6.39
N TYR A 6 15.66 -3.26 -7.43
CA TYR A 6 15.71 -4.42 -8.30
C TYR A 6 15.62 -3.98 -9.76
N GLY A 7 16.79 -3.94 -10.42
CA GLY A 7 16.92 -3.38 -11.76
C GLY A 7 16.56 -1.88 -11.80
N ARG A 8 16.25 -1.39 -13.00
CA ARG A 8 15.92 0.04 -13.21
C ARG A 8 14.46 0.39 -12.95
N HIS A 9 13.57 -0.60 -12.86
CA HIS A 9 12.13 -0.35 -12.83
C HIS A 9 11.51 -0.46 -11.44
N ALA A 10 12.15 -1.11 -10.48
CA ALA A 10 11.52 -1.35 -9.18
C ALA A 10 12.45 -0.98 -8.03
N GLN A 11 11.93 -0.16 -7.12
CA GLN A 11 12.50 0.01 -5.79
C GLN A 11 11.40 -0.11 -4.74
N ILE A 12 11.73 -0.75 -3.62
CA ILE A 12 10.78 -1.07 -2.56
C ILE A 12 11.25 -0.40 -1.27
N TRP A 13 10.34 0.28 -0.58
CA TRP A 13 10.54 0.85 0.76
C TRP A 13 9.77 0.00 1.76
N PHE A 14 10.48 -0.55 2.73
CA PHE A 14 9.90 -1.27 3.85
C PHE A 14 9.78 -0.33 5.04
N LEU A 15 8.55 0.14 5.29
CA LEU A 15 8.24 0.98 6.43
C LEU A 15 8.02 0.12 7.69
N ASP A 16 8.30 0.71 8.84
CA ASP A 16 8.04 0.12 10.16
C ASP A 16 7.16 1.08 10.96
N SER A 17 5.87 0.79 11.02
CA SER A 17 4.87 1.54 11.76
C SER A 17 4.66 1.07 13.20
N ARG A 18 5.51 0.16 13.70
CA ARG A 18 5.38 -0.42 15.05
C ARG A 18 6.53 -0.01 15.96
N LYS A 19 7.77 -0.21 15.51
CA LYS A 19 8.98 0.06 16.31
C LYS A 19 9.10 1.52 16.73
N PHE A 20 8.69 2.44 15.85
CA PHE A 20 8.82 3.89 16.05
C PHE A 20 7.49 4.55 16.42
N SER A 21 6.46 3.75 16.68
CA SER A 21 5.14 4.27 17.04
C SER A 21 5.16 4.94 18.41
N ASN A 22 4.53 6.10 18.48
CA ASN A 22 4.31 6.84 19.71
C ASN A 22 2.83 7.27 19.78
N PRO A 23 1.98 6.47 20.44
CA PRO A 23 0.56 6.77 20.57
C PRO A 23 0.28 8.12 21.25
N ARG A 24 1.13 8.57 22.18
CA ARG A 24 0.95 9.87 22.87
C ARG A 24 1.13 11.05 21.92
N LEU A 25 2.01 10.89 20.92
CA LEU A 25 2.26 11.90 19.89
C LEU A 25 1.43 11.66 18.63
N HIS A 26 0.62 10.61 18.59
CA HIS A 26 -0.11 10.17 17.39
C HIS A 26 0.83 10.03 16.18
N GLU A 27 1.95 9.33 16.36
CA GLU A 27 2.90 8.99 15.30
C GLU A 27 3.13 7.48 15.19
N LEU A 28 3.35 6.98 13.97
CA LEU A 28 3.67 5.59 13.65
C LEU A 28 5.10 5.46 13.11
N LEU A 29 5.57 6.42 12.31
CA LEU A 29 6.85 6.29 11.62
C LEU A 29 8.02 6.89 12.40
N GLY A 30 7.78 7.89 13.25
CA GLY A 30 8.81 8.64 13.96
C GLY A 30 9.70 9.48 13.04
N HIS A 31 10.41 10.46 13.63
CA HIS A 31 11.12 11.50 12.87
C HIS A 31 12.16 10.96 11.89
N GLU A 32 13.04 10.04 12.32
CA GLU A 32 14.15 9.54 11.49
C GLU A 32 13.66 8.84 10.22
N GLN A 33 12.59 8.04 10.34
CA GLN A 33 11.99 7.34 9.20
C GLN A 33 11.32 8.31 8.23
N LYS A 34 10.66 9.37 8.73
CA LYS A 34 10.04 10.39 7.88
C LYS A 34 11.09 11.10 7.03
N VAL A 35 12.17 11.57 7.65
CA VAL A 35 13.29 12.23 6.96
C VAL A 35 13.97 11.29 5.96
N TRP A 36 14.19 10.04 6.33
CA TRP A 36 14.75 9.03 5.43
C TRP A 36 13.83 8.78 4.23
N LEU A 37 12.52 8.66 4.44
CA LEU A 37 11.55 8.38 3.39
C LEU A 37 11.53 9.49 2.35
N GLU A 38 11.39 10.75 2.77
CA GLU A 38 11.40 11.91 1.88
C GLU A 38 12.68 11.96 1.04
N LYS A 39 13.85 11.86 1.68
CA LYS A 39 15.15 11.93 0.98
C LYS A 39 15.35 10.78 0.00
N SER A 40 15.02 9.56 0.41
CA SER A 40 15.26 8.37 -0.41
C SER A 40 14.28 8.26 -1.58
N LEU A 41 13.04 8.74 -1.44
CA LEU A 41 12.09 8.82 -2.55
C LEU A 41 12.58 9.78 -3.64
N VAL A 42 12.99 10.98 -3.25
CA VAL A 42 13.53 11.99 -4.18
C VAL A 42 14.78 11.50 -4.91
N ALA A 43 15.65 10.75 -4.21
CA ALA A 43 16.85 10.20 -4.82
C ALA A 43 16.58 9.05 -5.80
N SER A 44 15.41 8.42 -5.77
CA SER A 44 15.13 7.20 -6.54
C SER A 44 14.91 7.48 -8.03
N GLN A 45 15.72 6.83 -8.86
CA GLN A 45 15.58 6.81 -10.31
C GLN A 45 14.76 5.61 -10.84
N SER A 46 14.22 4.77 -9.95
CA SER A 46 13.46 3.58 -10.38
C SER A 46 12.12 3.97 -10.98
N THR A 47 11.65 3.29 -12.03
CA THR A 47 10.36 3.64 -12.66
C THR A 47 9.18 3.58 -11.68
N PHE A 48 9.00 2.45 -11.00
CA PHE A 48 7.97 2.21 -10.00
C PHE A 48 8.57 2.20 -8.59
N LYS A 49 7.86 2.83 -7.65
CA LYS A 49 8.23 2.87 -6.24
C LYS A 49 7.17 2.15 -5.42
N PHE A 50 7.56 1.10 -4.71
CA PHE A 50 6.65 0.31 -3.89
C PHE A 50 6.82 0.65 -2.41
N ILE A 51 5.75 1.07 -1.75
CA ILE A 51 5.74 1.33 -0.31
C ILE A 51 5.09 0.14 0.38
N ALA A 52 5.90 -0.73 0.97
CA ALA A 52 5.44 -1.82 1.81
C ALA A 52 5.24 -1.29 3.24
N CYS A 53 3.98 -1.21 3.67
CA CYS A 53 3.60 -0.72 4.99
C CYS A 53 2.74 -1.77 5.72
N PRO A 54 2.98 -2.07 7.00
CA PRO A 54 2.20 -3.08 7.72
C PRO A 54 0.70 -2.76 7.81
N THR A 55 0.34 -1.47 7.81
CA THR A 55 -1.02 -0.97 8.05
C THR A 55 -1.47 -0.05 6.91
N PRO A 56 -2.79 0.04 6.62
CA PRO A 56 -3.33 0.93 5.60
C PRO A 56 -2.90 2.40 5.73
N ILE A 57 -2.67 3.04 4.58
CA ILE A 57 -2.40 4.48 4.43
C ILE A 57 -3.61 5.20 3.82
N ILE A 58 -4.21 4.61 2.79
CA ILE A 58 -5.44 5.12 2.15
C ILE A 58 -6.68 4.52 2.80
N GLY A 59 -6.68 3.22 3.10
CA GLY A 59 -7.86 2.51 3.58
C GLY A 59 -8.45 1.59 2.52
N PRO A 60 -9.57 0.91 2.80
CA PRO A 60 -10.80 1.58 3.22
C PRO A 60 -10.81 1.97 4.69
N ASP A 61 -11.51 3.08 4.99
CA ASP A 61 -11.74 3.56 6.35
C ASP A 61 -12.62 2.56 7.11
N ALA A 62 -12.20 2.30 8.33
CA ALA A 62 -12.82 1.33 9.22
C ALA A 62 -12.88 2.00 10.59
N ARG A 63 -14.01 2.64 10.89
CA ARG A 63 -14.19 3.53 12.08
C ARG A 63 -13.72 2.90 13.41
N LEU A 64 -13.76 1.57 13.50
CA LEU A 64 -13.36 0.80 14.68
C LEU A 64 -11.87 0.41 14.72
N LEU A 65 -11.14 0.52 13.61
CA LEU A 65 -9.74 0.11 13.48
C LEU A 65 -8.81 1.34 13.44
N ARG A 66 -8.36 1.81 14.59
CA ARG A 66 -7.64 3.10 14.73
C ARG A 66 -6.12 3.01 14.68
N ASP A 67 -5.53 1.85 14.43
CA ASP A 67 -4.08 1.64 14.52
C ASP A 67 -3.32 1.91 13.19
N SER A 68 -3.88 2.76 12.32
CA SER A 68 -3.34 3.01 10.98
C SER A 68 -3.38 4.49 10.56
N HIS A 69 -2.57 4.82 9.54
CA HIS A 69 -2.54 6.14 8.90
C HIS A 69 -3.86 6.50 8.21
N ALA A 70 -4.62 5.49 7.76
CA ALA A 70 -5.94 5.71 7.16
C ALA A 70 -6.98 6.20 8.19
N ASN A 71 -6.82 5.88 9.48
CA ASN A 71 -7.90 6.05 10.47
C ASN A 71 -7.51 6.82 11.75
N GLY A 72 -6.59 6.31 12.58
CA GLY A 72 -6.31 6.92 13.89
C GLY A 72 -5.10 7.85 13.93
N TYR A 73 -4.30 7.83 12.86
CA TYR A 73 -3.09 8.64 12.70
C TYR A 73 -3.25 9.60 11.52
N LEU A 74 -4.42 10.26 11.42
CA LEU A 74 -4.84 11.02 10.24
C LEU A 74 -3.90 12.17 9.85
N ALA A 75 -3.31 12.87 10.83
CA ALA A 75 -2.39 13.96 10.56
C ALA A 75 -1.10 13.44 9.88
N GLU A 76 -0.50 12.38 10.44
CA GLU A 76 0.65 11.72 9.83
C GLU A 76 0.27 11.03 8.52
N GLY A 77 -0.92 10.44 8.42
CA GLY A 77 -1.43 9.84 7.18
C GLY A 77 -1.65 10.86 6.06
N LYS A 78 -2.13 12.06 6.40
CA LYS A 78 -2.23 13.18 5.44
C LYS A 78 -0.85 13.63 4.98
N TRP A 79 0.11 13.79 5.90
CA TRP A 79 1.50 14.08 5.55
C TRP A 79 2.08 13.00 4.64
N LEU A 80 1.92 11.72 5.01
CA LEU A 80 2.47 10.59 4.28
C LEU A 80 1.91 10.51 2.86
N ARG A 81 0.59 10.61 2.69
CA ARG A 81 -0.02 10.67 1.34
C ARG A 81 0.49 11.86 0.54
N GLY A 82 0.68 13.02 1.17
CA GLY A 82 1.26 14.19 0.53
C GLY A 82 2.70 13.99 0.05
N VAL A 83 3.55 13.36 0.86
CA VAL A 83 4.94 13.01 0.46
C VAL A 83 4.92 12.00 -0.68
N LEU A 84 4.13 10.93 -0.55
CA LEU A 84 4.06 9.88 -1.56
C LEU A 84 3.53 10.39 -2.90
N SER A 85 2.55 11.29 -2.90
CA SER A 85 1.94 11.81 -4.13
C SER A 85 2.85 12.75 -4.93
N GLN A 86 3.93 13.26 -4.33
CA GLN A 86 4.92 14.07 -5.04
C GLN A 86 5.84 13.24 -5.94
N THR A 87 5.93 11.93 -5.70
CA THR A 87 6.76 11.03 -6.48
C THR A 87 5.89 10.27 -7.48
N PRO A 88 6.20 10.28 -8.78
CA PRO A 88 5.42 9.54 -9.77
C PRO A 88 5.54 8.03 -9.53
N ASN A 89 4.50 7.30 -9.93
CA ASN A 89 4.48 5.83 -9.98
C ASN A 89 4.71 5.16 -8.61
N VAL A 90 4.26 5.80 -7.53
CA VAL A 90 4.22 5.22 -6.19
C VAL A 90 3.01 4.29 -6.05
N ILE A 91 3.26 3.09 -5.53
CA ILE A 91 2.28 2.03 -5.30
C ILE A 91 2.41 1.55 -3.85
N ILE A 92 1.30 1.55 -3.11
CA ILE A 92 1.28 1.17 -1.70
C ILE A 92 0.82 -0.29 -1.56
N LEU A 93 1.55 -1.08 -0.77
CA LEU A 93 1.27 -2.49 -0.50
C LEU A 93 1.10 -2.69 1.00
N THR A 94 -0.04 -3.25 1.41
CA THR A 94 -0.42 -3.37 2.83
C THR A 94 -0.99 -4.73 3.19
N GLY A 95 -1.14 -4.96 4.50
CA GLY A 95 -1.86 -6.09 5.07
C GLY A 95 -2.83 -5.61 6.15
N ASN A 96 -2.79 -6.28 7.31
CA ASN A 96 -3.51 -5.94 8.56
C ASN A 96 -5.04 -6.05 8.54
N ARG A 97 -5.73 -5.71 7.44
CA ARG A 97 -7.20 -5.72 7.40
C ARG A 97 -7.82 -7.12 7.49
N LEU A 98 -7.10 -8.17 7.09
CA LEU A 98 -7.63 -9.55 7.01
C LEU A 98 -8.73 -9.74 5.93
N TRP A 99 -8.76 -8.87 4.93
CA TRP A 99 -9.46 -9.09 3.66
C TRP A 99 -8.63 -8.50 2.52
N GLN A 100 -8.90 -8.92 1.29
CA GLN A 100 -8.25 -8.36 0.12
C GLN A 100 -8.95 -7.07 -0.30
N TYR A 101 -8.19 -6.03 -0.64
CA TYR A 101 -8.78 -4.79 -1.14
C TYR A 101 -7.86 -3.99 -2.06
N THR A 102 -8.46 -3.15 -2.89
CA THR A 102 -7.76 -2.11 -3.68
C THR A 102 -8.43 -0.77 -3.43
N SER A 103 -7.63 0.26 -3.17
CA SER A 103 -8.09 1.64 -3.04
C SER A 103 -7.34 2.58 -3.97
N HIS A 104 -8.06 3.58 -4.47
CA HIS A 104 -7.50 4.64 -5.30
C HIS A 104 -7.96 5.99 -4.75
N ASP A 105 -7.03 6.76 -4.22
CA ASP A 105 -7.29 8.12 -3.74
C ASP A 105 -7.24 9.07 -4.93
N SER A 106 -8.41 9.52 -5.41
CA SER A 106 -8.48 10.40 -6.58
C SER A 106 -7.85 11.77 -6.36
N ALA A 107 -7.71 12.23 -5.11
CA ALA A 107 -7.10 13.53 -4.82
C ALA A 107 -5.57 13.48 -4.98
N THR A 108 -4.95 12.34 -4.67
CA THR A 108 -3.49 12.17 -4.72
C THR A 108 -3.03 11.32 -5.90
N GLY A 109 -3.95 10.57 -6.54
CA GLY A 109 -3.67 9.60 -7.59
C GLY A 109 -2.96 8.33 -7.11
N LEU A 110 -2.84 8.14 -5.79
CA LEU A 110 -2.16 7.00 -5.18
C LEU A 110 -3.03 5.75 -5.21
N TRP A 111 -2.37 4.62 -5.46
CA TRP A 111 -2.98 3.29 -5.39
C TRP A 111 -2.46 2.53 -4.17
N GLU A 112 -3.39 1.88 -3.45
CA GLU A 112 -3.10 0.99 -2.33
C GLU A 112 -3.73 -0.37 -2.56
N PHE A 113 -2.97 -1.43 -2.29
CA PHE A 113 -3.38 -2.82 -2.44
C PHE A 113 -3.13 -3.57 -1.12
N GLY A 114 -4.20 -4.10 -0.52
CA GLY A 114 -4.16 -4.89 0.70
C GLY A 114 -4.29 -6.38 0.40
N ALA A 115 -3.28 -7.17 0.79
CA ALA A 115 -3.18 -8.58 0.41
C ALA A 115 -4.16 -9.53 1.12
N GLY A 116 -4.80 -9.09 2.21
CA GLY A 116 -5.56 -9.97 3.09
C GLY A 116 -4.68 -10.88 3.96
N PRO A 117 -5.27 -11.85 4.67
CA PRO A 117 -4.54 -12.84 5.44
C PRO A 117 -4.01 -13.93 4.52
N VAL A 118 -2.93 -14.61 4.94
CA VAL A 118 -2.34 -15.72 4.15
C VAL A 118 -3.32 -16.89 3.99
N THR A 119 -4.24 -17.09 4.93
CA THR A 119 -5.19 -18.22 4.96
C THR A 119 -6.63 -17.76 4.83
N GLU A 120 -7.46 -18.53 4.14
CA GLU A 120 -8.90 -18.28 4.00
C GLU A 120 -9.63 -18.28 5.36
N ALA A 121 -9.20 -19.15 6.28
CA ALA A 121 -9.81 -19.26 7.62
C ALA A 121 -9.70 -17.97 8.46
N ALA A 122 -8.69 -17.14 8.20
CA ALA A 122 -8.50 -15.85 8.87
C ALA A 122 -9.15 -14.69 8.12
N ALA A 123 -9.76 -14.93 6.95
CA ALA A 123 -10.40 -13.89 6.16
C ALA A 123 -11.69 -13.42 6.82
N VAL A 124 -11.84 -12.10 6.95
CA VAL A 124 -13.05 -11.44 7.45
C VAL A 124 -13.74 -10.70 6.32
N SER A 125 -15.06 -10.51 6.44
CA SER A 125 -15.79 -9.72 5.45
C SER A 125 -15.55 -8.24 5.68
N PRO A 126 -15.23 -7.45 4.64
CA PRO A 126 -15.35 -6.00 4.73
C PRO A 126 -16.81 -5.63 4.97
N SER A 127 -17.04 -4.55 5.72
CA SER A 127 -18.36 -3.92 5.83
C SER A 127 -18.84 -3.37 4.48
N ALA A 128 -20.13 -3.06 4.41
CA ALA A 128 -20.71 -2.43 3.21
C ALA A 128 -20.00 -1.10 2.89
N THR A 129 -19.71 -0.28 3.90
CA THR A 129 -18.99 0.99 3.71
C THR A 129 -17.58 0.77 3.18
N GLU A 130 -16.81 -0.15 3.77
CA GLU A 130 -15.45 -0.46 3.30
C GLU A 130 -15.44 -0.99 1.86
N SER A 131 -16.45 -1.78 1.49
CA SER A 131 -16.60 -2.31 0.14
C SER A 131 -16.89 -1.22 -0.89
N VAL A 132 -17.79 -0.28 -0.58
CA VAL A 132 -18.15 0.83 -1.47
C VAL A 132 -17.00 1.81 -1.68
N LEU A 133 -16.17 2.04 -0.67
CA LEU A 133 -15.02 2.94 -0.76
C LEU A 133 -13.84 2.33 -1.54
N SER A 134 -13.84 1.01 -1.73
CA SER A 134 -12.76 0.30 -2.41
C SER A 134 -13.07 0.12 -3.90
N LYS A 135 -12.03 0.10 -4.73
CA LYS A 135 -12.12 -0.35 -6.14
C LYS A 135 -12.34 -1.85 -6.24
N TYR A 136 -11.90 -2.58 -5.23
CA TYR A 136 -12.11 -4.02 -5.06
C TYR A 136 -12.06 -4.32 -3.57
N ALA A 137 -12.94 -5.20 -3.09
CA ALA A 137 -12.89 -5.73 -1.75
C ALA A 137 -13.52 -7.14 -1.73
N ALA A 138 -12.87 -8.09 -1.07
CA ALA A 138 -13.41 -9.44 -0.93
C ALA A 138 -12.96 -10.09 0.37
N ARG A 139 -13.86 -10.86 1.00
CA ARG A 139 -13.49 -11.84 2.02
C ARG A 139 -12.69 -12.94 1.33
N SER A 140 -11.38 -12.82 1.34
CA SER A 140 -10.47 -13.79 0.76
C SER A 140 -9.15 -13.77 1.53
N GLY A 141 -8.61 -14.96 1.78
CA GLY A 141 -7.20 -15.16 2.04
C GLY A 141 -6.37 -15.07 0.77
N GLY A 142 -5.05 -15.20 0.89
CA GLY A 142 -4.13 -15.32 -0.24
C GLY A 142 -2.99 -14.31 -0.18
N TYR A 143 -2.61 -13.77 -1.35
CA TYR A 143 -1.42 -12.92 -1.49
C TYR A 143 -1.49 -11.98 -2.69
N LEU A 144 -0.60 -10.98 -2.69
CA LEU A 144 -0.37 -10.11 -3.85
C LEU A 144 0.78 -10.66 -4.69
N ALA A 145 0.55 -10.77 -6.00
CA ALA A 145 1.60 -10.95 -6.99
C ALA A 145 1.78 -9.66 -7.79
N VAL A 146 2.99 -9.10 -7.72
CA VAL A 146 3.38 -7.89 -8.45
C VAL A 146 4.34 -8.28 -9.55
N SER A 147 4.04 -7.89 -10.78
CA SER A 147 4.88 -8.14 -11.95
C SER A 147 5.20 -6.82 -12.64
N VAL A 148 6.47 -6.49 -12.75
CA VAL A 148 6.95 -5.31 -13.48
C VAL A 148 7.59 -5.80 -14.77
N THR A 149 7.02 -5.41 -15.90
CA THR A 149 7.53 -5.73 -17.24
C THR A 149 7.80 -4.45 -18.00
N GLU A 150 8.58 -4.56 -19.06
CA GLU A 150 8.74 -3.50 -20.03
C GLU A 150 8.40 -4.07 -21.39
N ASP A 151 7.36 -3.51 -21.98
CA ASP A 151 6.82 -3.94 -23.26
C ASP A 151 7.09 -2.82 -24.28
N LYS A 152 6.67 -3.00 -25.53
CA LYS A 152 6.83 -1.98 -26.59
C LYS A 152 6.23 -0.61 -26.24
N ASP A 153 5.20 -0.61 -25.39
CA ASP A 153 4.46 0.58 -24.96
C ASP A 153 5.05 1.21 -23.67
N GLY A 154 6.17 0.68 -23.18
CA GLY A 154 6.89 1.15 -21.99
C GLY A 154 6.71 0.27 -20.75
N PRO A 155 7.22 0.73 -19.59
CA PRO A 155 7.15 -0.04 -18.35
C PRO A 155 5.72 -0.16 -17.82
N ARG A 156 5.35 -1.38 -17.44
CA ARG A 156 4.03 -1.74 -16.91
C ARG A 156 4.17 -2.49 -15.59
N CYS A 157 3.33 -2.16 -14.62
CA CYS A 157 3.19 -2.86 -13.37
C CYS A 157 1.82 -3.53 -13.29
N LEU A 158 1.78 -4.86 -13.17
CA LEU A 158 0.56 -5.64 -12.98
C LEU A 158 0.51 -6.14 -11.53
N ILE A 159 -0.51 -5.71 -10.80
CA ILE A 159 -0.78 -6.15 -9.43
C ILE A 159 -1.97 -7.09 -9.46
N ARG A 160 -1.83 -8.28 -8.88
CA ARG A 160 -2.86 -9.31 -8.81
C ARG A 160 -3.12 -9.70 -7.36
N HIS A 161 -4.38 -9.70 -6.99
CA HIS A 161 -4.90 -10.36 -5.80
C HIS A 161 -5.18 -11.82 -6.16
N LEU A 162 -4.44 -12.73 -5.54
CA LEU A 162 -4.60 -14.16 -5.72
C LEU A 162 -5.19 -14.77 -4.46
N ALA A 163 -6.09 -15.73 -4.60
CA ALA A 163 -6.60 -16.53 -3.49
C ALA A 163 -5.53 -17.52 -3.00
N THR A 164 -5.84 -18.27 -1.93
CA THR A 164 -4.90 -19.23 -1.32
C THR A 164 -4.47 -20.37 -2.25
N ASP A 165 -5.30 -20.73 -3.22
CA ASP A 165 -5.02 -21.74 -4.25
C ASP A 165 -4.34 -21.15 -5.50
N GLY A 166 -4.03 -19.85 -5.51
CA GLY A 166 -3.44 -19.14 -6.64
C GLY A 166 -4.43 -18.69 -7.71
N SER A 167 -5.74 -18.91 -7.54
CA SER A 167 -6.76 -18.38 -8.43
C SER A 167 -6.81 -16.85 -8.37
N LEU A 168 -7.16 -16.22 -9.50
CA LEU A 168 -7.20 -14.77 -9.62
C LEU A 168 -8.53 -14.22 -9.10
N ASN A 169 -8.47 -13.36 -8.08
CA ASN A 169 -9.65 -12.63 -7.63
C ASN A 169 -9.79 -11.27 -8.31
N PHE A 170 -8.69 -10.50 -8.40
CA PHE A 170 -8.69 -9.16 -8.98
C PHE A 170 -7.32 -8.79 -9.53
N GLN A 171 -7.27 -7.93 -10.54
CA GLN A 171 -6.03 -7.38 -11.04
C GLN A 171 -6.16 -5.92 -11.47
N GLN A 172 -5.05 -5.19 -11.36
CA GLN A 172 -4.91 -3.82 -11.86
C GLN A 172 -3.58 -3.67 -12.59
N ALA A 173 -3.62 -3.17 -13.82
CA ALA A 173 -2.43 -2.73 -14.53
C ALA A 173 -2.23 -1.22 -14.32
N LEU A 174 -1.00 -0.83 -14.00
CA LEU A 174 -0.56 0.55 -13.87
C LEU A 174 0.59 0.80 -14.85
N PHE A 175 0.53 1.92 -15.54
CA PHE A 175 1.52 2.32 -16.53
C PHE A 175 2.38 3.44 -15.97
N ALA A 176 3.66 3.46 -16.33
CA ALA A 176 4.54 4.54 -15.95
C ALA A 176 4.02 5.88 -16.50
N ARG A 177 3.87 6.86 -15.61
CA ARG A 177 3.63 8.26 -15.93
C ARG A 177 4.95 9.00 -16.07
#